data_AF-A0A8X7SB30-F1
#
_entry.id   AF-A0A8X7SB30-F1
#
_cell.length_a   1.000
_cell.length_b   1.000
_cell.length_c   1.000
_cell.angle_alpha   90.00
_cell.angle_beta   90.00
_cell.angle_gamma   90.00
#
_symmetry.space_group_name_H-M   'P 1'
#
loop_
_entity.id
_entity.type
_entity.pdbx_description
1 polymer ?
#
loop_
_entity_poly.entity_id
_entity_poly.type
_entity_poly.pdbx_seq_one_letter_code
_entity_poly.pdbx_strand_id
1 'polypeptide(L)'
;MSFTGIQCLPVGFRVENLIHLDLEDTSKLSSIVGICALVNLKVLRLLRSNVWCGPNTLEELQFLEHLEILTIGIIYGLGLDQFFKSHKLMRCTQALAVKSCQLESSNVSLLASMEKVHELLFNGCTFSDIKMDVACNRSKTVPKMHVSRTSHALLYKNVKA
;
A
#
# COMPACT_ATOMS: atom_id res chain seq x y z
N MET A 1 -6.80 -16.48 -0.79
CA MET A 1 -7.82 -16.79 -1.81
C MET A 1 -7.92 -15.58 -2.73
N SER A 2 -7.06 -15.45 -3.72
CA SER A 2 -7.12 -14.37 -4.71
C SER A 2 -8.08 -14.73 -5.86
N PHE A 3 -8.48 -13.74 -6.68
CA PHE A 3 -9.38 -13.91 -7.84
C PHE A 3 -10.81 -14.39 -7.52
N THR A 4 -11.38 -13.94 -6.39
CA THR A 4 -12.77 -14.30 -6.04
C THR A 4 -13.78 -13.28 -6.58
N GLY A 5 -15.05 -13.67 -6.68
CA GLY A 5 -16.16 -12.77 -7.03
C GLY A 5 -16.71 -11.96 -5.85
N ILE A 6 -16.05 -12.01 -4.69
CA ILE A 6 -16.52 -11.43 -3.43
C ILE A 6 -16.49 -9.90 -3.53
N GLN A 7 -17.60 -9.26 -3.15
CA GLN A 7 -17.73 -7.80 -3.17
C GLN A 7 -17.41 -7.15 -1.83
N CYS A 8 -17.73 -7.82 -0.71
CA CYS A 8 -17.50 -7.34 0.65
C CYS A 8 -17.11 -8.52 1.55
N LEU A 9 -16.32 -8.27 2.60
CA LEU A 9 -16.16 -9.24 3.68
C LEU A 9 -17.49 -9.36 4.47
N PRO A 10 -17.92 -10.57 4.87
CA PRO A 10 -19.11 -10.72 5.69
C PRO A 10 -18.91 -10.07 7.07
N VAL A 11 -19.91 -9.28 7.51
CA VAL A 11 -19.89 -8.66 8.84
C VAL A 11 -19.89 -9.74 9.91
N GLY A 12 -18.98 -9.64 10.89
CA GLY A 12 -18.86 -10.63 11.96
C GLY A 12 -18.11 -11.91 11.55
N PHE A 13 -17.38 -11.89 10.43
CA PHE A 13 -16.48 -12.98 10.04
C PHE A 13 -15.35 -13.14 11.08
N ARG A 14 -15.60 -13.99 12.08
CA ARG A 14 -14.64 -14.41 13.09
C ARG A 14 -14.16 -15.81 12.75
N VAL A 15 -13.03 -15.88 12.05
CA VAL A 15 -12.30 -17.13 11.90
C VAL A 15 -11.15 -17.08 12.89
N GLU A 16 -11.33 -17.76 14.03
CA GLU A 16 -10.42 -17.70 15.19
C GLU A 16 -8.96 -18.04 14.84
N ASN A 17 -8.71 -18.69 13.71
CA ASN A 17 -7.38 -19.10 13.27
C ASN A 17 -6.96 -18.55 11.89
N LEU A 18 -7.64 -17.51 11.37
CA LEU A 18 -7.26 -16.96 10.07
C LEU A 18 -5.99 -16.11 10.19
N ILE A 19 -4.87 -16.71 9.83
CA ILE A 19 -3.54 -16.08 9.85
C ILE A 19 -3.26 -15.33 8.54
N HIS A 20 -3.76 -15.83 7.41
CA HIS A 20 -3.45 -15.31 6.08
C HIS A 20 -4.72 -15.07 5.27
N LEU A 21 -4.94 -13.81 4.91
CA LEU A 21 -5.98 -13.37 4.00
C LEU A 21 -5.35 -12.70 2.79
N ASP A 22 -5.28 -13.45 1.70
CA ASP A 22 -4.90 -12.94 0.39
C ASP A 22 -6.15 -12.72 -0.45
N LEU A 23 -6.40 -11.47 -0.83
CA LEU A 23 -7.45 -11.00 -1.72
C LEU A 23 -6.86 -10.14 -2.84
N GLU A 24 -5.57 -10.30 -3.17
CA GLU A 24 -4.99 -9.64 -4.35
C GLU A 24 -5.80 -9.95 -5.60
N ASP A 25 -5.84 -8.99 -6.52
CA ASP A 25 -6.53 -9.11 -7.82
C ASP A 25 -8.05 -9.39 -7.71
N THR A 26 -8.65 -9.19 -6.53
CA THR A 26 -10.10 -9.29 -6.31
C THR A 26 -10.78 -7.99 -6.71
N SER A 27 -10.89 -7.74 -8.01
CA SER A 27 -11.40 -6.48 -8.59
C SER A 27 -12.86 -6.13 -8.25
N LYS A 28 -13.64 -7.12 -7.78
CA LYS A 28 -15.02 -6.89 -7.32
C LYS A 28 -15.10 -6.47 -5.85
N LEU A 29 -14.04 -6.67 -5.06
CA LEU A 29 -14.00 -6.32 -3.65
C LEU A 29 -13.95 -4.80 -3.49
N SER A 30 -15.01 -4.22 -2.94
CA SER A 30 -15.16 -2.78 -2.73
C SER A 30 -14.96 -2.36 -1.27
N SER A 31 -15.03 -3.30 -0.33
CA SER A 31 -14.94 -3.01 1.10
C SER A 31 -14.36 -4.16 1.91
N ILE A 32 -13.59 -3.79 2.95
CA ILE A 32 -13.08 -4.69 4.00
C ILE A 32 -13.51 -4.22 5.40
N VAL A 33 -14.59 -3.45 5.51
CA VAL A 33 -15.11 -3.01 6.82
C VAL A 33 -15.34 -4.22 7.74
N GLY A 34 -14.91 -4.10 8.99
CA GLY A 34 -14.91 -5.16 9.98
C GLY A 34 -13.66 -6.04 9.97
N ILE A 35 -12.59 -5.65 9.25
CA ILE A 35 -11.34 -6.43 9.20
C ILE A 35 -10.71 -6.57 10.59
N CYS A 36 -10.94 -5.61 11.50
CA CYS A 36 -10.44 -5.64 12.88
C CYS A 36 -10.95 -6.85 13.69
N ALA A 37 -12.02 -7.54 13.25
CA ALA A 37 -12.49 -8.77 13.88
C ALA A 37 -11.52 -9.96 13.69
N LEU A 38 -10.60 -9.88 12.72
CA LEU A 38 -9.61 -10.92 12.42
C LEU A 38 -8.35 -10.75 13.30
N VAL A 39 -8.52 -10.87 14.60
CA VAL A 39 -7.49 -10.54 15.60
C VAL A 39 -6.16 -11.29 15.42
N ASN A 40 -6.19 -12.49 14.85
CA ASN A 40 -5.00 -13.33 14.61
C ASN A 40 -4.36 -13.13 13.22
N LEU A 41 -4.85 -12.19 12.42
CA LEU A 41 -4.38 -11.98 11.06
C LEU A 41 -2.95 -11.45 11.05
N LYS A 42 -2.06 -12.19 10.38
CA LYS A 42 -0.66 -11.82 10.19
C LYS A 42 -0.34 -11.33 8.79
N VAL A 43 -1.07 -11.83 7.81
CA VAL A 43 -0.85 -11.49 6.41
C VAL A 43 -2.16 -11.01 5.80
N LEU A 44 -2.15 -9.76 5.33
CA LEU A 44 -3.25 -9.18 4.56
C LEU A 44 -2.73 -8.70 3.22
N ARG A 45 -3.28 -9.23 2.13
CA ARG A 45 -2.92 -8.82 0.78
C ARG A 45 -4.15 -8.34 0.01
N LEU A 46 -4.13 -7.08 -0.42
CA LEU A 46 -5.26 -6.39 -1.09
C LEU A 46 -4.82 -5.64 -2.35
N LEU A 47 -3.54 -5.70 -2.72
CA LEU A 47 -3.05 -5.00 -3.90
C LEU A 47 -3.84 -5.42 -5.16
N ARG A 48 -4.10 -4.47 -6.06
CA ARG A 48 -4.89 -4.69 -7.29
C ARG A 48 -6.34 -5.15 -7.07
N SER A 49 -6.85 -5.13 -5.83
CA SER A 49 -8.29 -5.14 -5.57
C SER A 49 -8.90 -3.76 -5.87
N ASN A 50 -10.23 -3.64 -5.78
CA ASN A 50 -10.90 -2.34 -5.87
C ASN A 50 -11.03 -1.62 -4.51
N VAL A 51 -10.36 -2.15 -3.47
CA VAL A 51 -10.30 -1.53 -2.14
C VAL A 51 -9.23 -0.45 -2.12
N TRP A 52 -9.67 0.79 -1.88
CA TRP A 52 -8.78 1.92 -1.63
C TRP A 52 -8.99 2.40 -0.20
N CYS A 53 -8.00 2.13 0.67
CA CYS A 53 -8.08 2.41 2.09
C CYS A 53 -8.15 3.92 2.37
N GLY A 54 -9.22 4.33 3.06
CA GLY A 54 -9.36 5.65 3.66
C GLY A 54 -9.08 5.63 5.17
N PRO A 55 -9.31 6.75 5.86
CA PRO A 55 -9.03 6.90 7.29
C PRO A 55 -9.61 5.80 8.19
N ASN A 56 -10.89 5.49 8.03
CA ASN A 56 -11.58 4.47 8.83
C ASN A 56 -10.98 3.08 8.63
N THR A 57 -10.66 2.71 7.39
CA THR A 57 -10.03 1.42 7.08
C THR A 57 -8.63 1.33 7.69
N LEU A 58 -7.85 2.41 7.64
CA LEU A 58 -6.53 2.47 8.26
C LEU A 58 -6.62 2.38 9.79
N GLU A 59 -7.65 2.95 10.40
CA GLU A 59 -7.94 2.78 11.82
C GLU A 59 -8.23 1.31 12.17
N GLU A 60 -9.09 0.63 11.40
CA GLU A 60 -9.34 -0.81 11.59
C GLU A 60 -8.07 -1.66 11.48
N LEU A 61 -7.22 -1.37 10.49
CA LEU A 61 -5.94 -2.06 10.31
C LEU A 61 -4.98 -1.85 11.49
N GLN A 62 -5.12 -0.75 12.24
CA GLN A 62 -4.31 -0.50 13.43
C GLN A 62 -4.70 -1.41 14.61
N PHE A 63 -5.91 -1.96 14.65
CA PHE A 63 -6.31 -2.96 15.66
C PHE A 63 -5.78 -4.38 15.39
N LEU A 64 -5.22 -4.65 14.21
CA LEU A 64 -4.59 -5.94 13.90
C LEU A 64 -3.19 -6.03 14.49
N GLU A 65 -3.08 -6.39 15.77
CA GLU A 65 -1.82 -6.38 16.54
C GLU A 65 -0.75 -7.31 15.96
N HIS A 66 -1.17 -8.43 15.37
CA HIS A 66 -0.27 -9.46 14.82
C HIS A 66 0.07 -9.27 13.34
N LEU A 67 -0.32 -8.15 12.72
CA LEU A 67 -0.10 -7.92 11.30
C LEU A 67 1.40 -7.75 10.98
N GLU A 68 1.94 -8.69 10.20
CA GLU A 68 3.36 -8.79 9.84
C GLU A 68 3.61 -8.43 8.37
N ILE A 69 2.64 -8.70 7.48
CA ILE A 69 2.72 -8.45 6.04
C ILE A 69 1.44 -7.75 5.56
N LEU A 70 1.63 -6.64 4.85
CA LEU A 70 0.55 -5.84 4.29
C LEU A 70 0.82 -5.47 2.82
N THR A 71 -0.15 -5.72 1.93
CA THR A 71 -0.18 -5.12 0.59
C THR A 71 -1.51 -4.40 0.39
N ILE A 72 -1.51 -3.10 0.08
CA ILE A 72 -2.74 -2.27 0.06
C ILE A 72 -2.73 -1.18 -0.99
N GLY A 73 -3.92 -0.70 -1.34
CA GLY A 73 -4.13 0.57 -2.03
C GLY A 73 -4.63 1.65 -1.05
N ILE A 74 -4.18 2.89 -1.20
CA ILE A 74 -4.57 4.05 -0.37
C ILE A 74 -5.02 5.21 -1.27
N ILE A 75 -6.05 5.95 -0.83
CA ILE A 75 -6.46 7.21 -1.46
C ILE A 75 -5.56 8.33 -0.96
N TYR A 76 -5.03 9.15 -1.87
CA TYR A 76 -4.26 10.35 -1.52
C TYR A 76 -5.04 11.32 -0.61
N GLY A 77 -4.31 12.19 0.10
CA GLY A 77 -4.87 13.09 1.11
C GLY A 77 -4.89 12.43 2.49
N LEU A 78 -6.03 12.53 3.19
CA LEU A 78 -6.14 12.11 4.59
C LEU A 78 -5.75 10.65 4.84
N GLY A 79 -6.03 9.74 3.88
CA GLY A 79 -5.62 8.35 3.99
C GLY A 79 -4.10 8.18 4.00
N LEU A 80 -3.40 8.87 3.10
CA LEU A 80 -1.95 8.78 3.00
C LEU A 80 -1.25 9.43 4.22
N ASP A 81 -1.75 10.58 4.69
CA ASP A 81 -1.22 11.24 5.88
C ASP A 81 -1.36 10.37 7.14
N GLN A 82 -2.51 9.71 7.30
CA GLN A 82 -2.73 8.79 8.42
C GLN A 82 -1.84 7.54 8.31
N PHE A 83 -1.63 7.03 7.10
CA PHE A 83 -0.73 5.91 6.87
C PHE A 83 0.70 6.25 7.31
N PHE A 84 1.23 7.42 6.91
CA PHE A 84 2.57 7.85 7.31
C PHE A 84 2.71 8.12 8.81
N LYS A 85 1.63 8.46 9.52
CA LYS A 85 1.64 8.57 10.98
C LYS A 85 1.67 7.21 11.69
N SER A 86 1.32 6.13 11.00
CA SER A 86 1.29 4.79 11.59
C SER A 86 2.58 4.03 11.34
N HIS A 87 3.49 4.07 12.32
CA HIS A 87 4.74 3.30 12.28
C HIS A 87 4.49 1.80 12.05
N LYS A 88 3.40 1.25 12.61
CA LYS A 88 3.03 -0.16 12.42
C LYS A 88 2.76 -0.48 10.95
N LEU A 89 1.89 0.30 10.30
CA LEU A 89 1.51 0.08 8.91
C LEU A 89 2.71 0.29 7.98
N MET A 90 3.51 1.33 8.21
CA MET A 90 4.73 1.55 7.44
C MET A 90 5.71 0.38 7.54
N ARG A 91 5.87 -0.20 8.74
CA ARG A 91 6.81 -1.30 9.00
C ARG A 91 6.39 -2.63 8.38
N CYS A 92 5.09 -2.94 8.32
CA CYS A 92 4.60 -4.21 7.78
C CYS A 92 4.23 -4.16 6.29
N THR A 93 4.15 -2.97 5.69
CA THR A 93 3.80 -2.82 4.27
C THR A 93 4.93 -3.27 3.37
N GLN A 94 4.60 -4.15 2.43
CA GLN A 94 5.51 -4.67 1.41
C GLN A 94 5.19 -4.17 0.00
N ALA A 95 3.93 -3.85 -0.26
CA ALA A 95 3.51 -3.25 -1.51
C ALA A 95 2.40 -2.22 -1.27
N LEU A 96 2.53 -1.07 -1.92
CA LEU A 96 1.61 0.05 -1.74
C LEU A 96 1.20 0.62 -3.10
N ALA A 97 -0.11 0.72 -3.33
CA ALA A 97 -0.67 1.51 -4.39
C ALA A 97 -1.21 2.84 -3.84
N VAL A 98 -0.91 3.96 -4.51
CA VAL A 98 -1.45 5.27 -4.16
C VAL A 98 -2.26 5.79 -5.35
N LYS A 99 -3.50 6.19 -5.10
CA LYS A 99 -4.41 6.73 -6.11
C LYS A 99 -4.55 8.25 -6.02
N SER A 100 -4.59 8.91 -7.18
CA SER A 100 -4.92 10.34 -7.33
C SER A 100 -4.01 11.27 -6.52
N CYS A 101 -2.70 11.02 -6.57
CA CYS A 101 -1.73 11.71 -5.75
C CYS A 101 -1.03 12.88 -6.43
N GLN A 102 -0.83 13.96 -5.68
CA GLN A 102 0.18 14.99 -5.93
C GLN A 102 1.34 14.75 -4.96
N LEU A 103 2.32 13.94 -5.36
CA LEU A 103 3.40 13.57 -4.45
C LEU A 103 4.36 14.73 -4.22
N GLU A 104 4.30 15.30 -3.02
CA GLU A 104 5.33 16.20 -2.51
C GLU A 104 6.64 15.46 -2.17
N SER A 105 7.75 16.19 -2.14
CA SER A 105 9.09 15.64 -1.84
C SER A 105 9.19 14.96 -0.47
N SER A 106 8.42 15.44 0.51
CA SER A 106 8.29 14.84 1.84
C SER A 106 7.66 13.45 1.78
N ASN A 107 6.60 13.29 0.99
CA ASN A 107 5.91 12.01 0.80
C ASN A 107 6.81 10.98 0.12
N VAL A 108 7.62 11.42 -0.87
CA VAL A 108 8.60 10.55 -1.54
C VAL A 108 9.67 10.08 -0.55
N SER A 109 10.17 10.98 0.31
CA SER A 109 11.15 10.64 1.34
C SER A 109 10.60 9.63 2.34
N LEU A 110 9.33 9.76 2.74
CA LEU A 110 8.65 8.82 3.63
C LEU A 110 8.41 7.46 2.98
N LEU A 111 8.08 7.40 1.69
CA LEU A 111 7.98 6.14 0.96
C LEU A 111 9.35 5.46 0.84
N ALA A 112 10.41 6.24 0.63
CA ALA A 112 11.77 5.72 0.51
C ALA A 112 12.34 5.17 1.83
N SER A 113 11.79 5.58 2.99
CA SER A 113 12.22 5.08 4.30
C SER A 113 11.59 3.74 4.69
N MET A 114 10.63 3.23 3.91
CA MET A 114 9.95 1.96 4.20
C MET A 114 10.84 0.75 3.89
N GLU A 115 11.30 0.06 4.93
CA GLU A 115 12.32 -0.99 4.81
C GLU A 115 11.89 -2.24 4.02
N LYS A 116 10.61 -2.63 4.09
CA LYS A 116 10.09 -3.88 3.51
C LYS A 116 9.41 -3.71 2.15
N VAL A 117 9.25 -2.47 1.69
CA VAL A 117 8.54 -2.19 0.44
C VAL A 117 9.38 -2.61 -0.75
N HIS A 118 8.79 -3.41 -1.63
CA HIS A 118 9.40 -3.83 -2.89
C HIS A 118 8.58 -3.44 -4.13
N GLU A 119 7.33 -3.02 -3.94
CA GLU A 119 6.44 -2.58 -5.02
C GLU A 119 5.70 -1.30 -4.65
N LEU A 120 5.83 -0.28 -5.50
CA LEU A 120 5.09 0.98 -5.42
C LEU A 120 4.33 1.20 -6.73
N LEU A 121 3.02 1.34 -6.62
CA LEU A 121 2.13 1.61 -7.75
C LEU A 121 1.51 3.00 -7.59
N PHE A 122 1.60 3.81 -8.64
CA PHE A 122 0.95 5.12 -8.67
C PHE A 122 -0.12 5.12 -9.75
N ASN A 123 -1.37 5.40 -9.36
CA ASN A 123 -2.52 5.38 -10.26
C ASN A 123 -3.16 6.76 -10.35
N GLY A 124 -3.16 7.35 -11.54
CA GLY A 124 -3.70 8.70 -11.77
C GLY A 124 -2.99 9.80 -10.97
N CYS A 125 -1.68 9.65 -10.73
CA CYS A 125 -0.89 10.62 -9.98
C CYS A 125 -0.13 11.59 -10.90
N THR A 126 0.02 12.82 -10.45
CA THR A 126 0.88 13.84 -11.06
C THR A 126 2.06 14.11 -10.12
N PHE A 127 3.26 14.22 -10.70
CA PHE A 127 4.46 14.56 -9.94
C PHE A 127 4.71 16.06 -10.12
N SER A 128 4.80 16.81 -9.03
CA SER A 128 5.46 18.12 -9.06
C SER A 128 6.96 17.88 -9.36
N ASP A 129 7.69 18.88 -9.88
CA ASP A 129 9.11 18.73 -10.21
C ASP A 129 9.94 18.35 -8.97
N ILE A 130 10.07 17.05 -8.70
CA ILE A 130 10.83 16.52 -7.56
C ILE A 130 12.31 16.72 -7.89
N LYS A 131 12.91 17.75 -7.30
CA LYS A 131 14.35 17.91 -7.26
C LYS A 131 14.91 16.90 -6.26
N MET A 132 15.17 15.69 -6.72
CA MET A 132 15.73 14.61 -5.91
C MET A 132 17.25 14.78 -5.86
N ASP A 133 17.78 15.36 -4.78
CA ASP A 133 19.21 15.27 -4.50
C ASP A 133 19.52 13.84 -4.02
N VAL A 134 19.98 13.00 -4.96
CA VAL A 134 20.38 11.63 -4.67
C VAL A 134 21.75 11.66 -3.98
N ALA A 135 21.75 11.63 -2.65
CA ALA A 135 22.92 11.18 -1.89
C ALA A 135 23.02 9.64 -2.04
N CYS A 136 23.80 9.21 -3.03
CA CYS A 136 23.98 7.81 -3.37
C CYS A 136 24.83 7.08 -2.32
N ASN A 137 24.20 6.55 -1.27
CA ASN A 137 24.81 5.52 -0.44
C ASN A 137 24.54 4.15 -1.09
N ARG A 138 25.56 3.65 -1.81
CA ARG A 138 25.58 2.29 -2.34
C ARG A 138 25.38 1.30 -1.20
N SER A 139 24.24 0.62 -1.16
CA SER A 139 23.99 -0.76 -0.71
C SER A 139 22.58 -0.89 -0.12
N LYS A 140 21.61 -1.34 -0.93
CA LYS A 140 20.46 -2.23 -0.61
C LYS A 140 19.43 -2.15 -1.74
N THR A 141 18.74 -3.26 -2.00
CA THR A 141 17.78 -3.49 -3.09
C THR A 141 16.75 -2.38 -3.23
N VAL A 142 16.73 -1.70 -4.38
CA VAL A 142 15.79 -0.60 -4.67
C VAL A 142 14.39 -1.17 -4.98
N PRO A 143 13.30 -0.61 -4.44
CA PRO A 143 11.93 -1.04 -4.78
C PRO A 143 11.64 -0.92 -6.28
N LYS A 144 10.88 -1.86 -6.85
CA LYS A 144 10.37 -1.74 -8.22
C LYS A 144 9.23 -0.71 -8.23
N MET A 145 9.46 0.45 -8.83
CA MET A 145 8.42 1.44 -9.10
C MET A 145 7.78 1.16 -10.46
N HIS A 146 6.46 0.98 -10.50
CA HIS A 146 5.67 0.90 -11.73
C HIS A 146 4.73 2.11 -11.80
N VAL A 147 4.96 2.98 -12.79
CA VAL A 147 4.08 4.12 -13.10
C VAL A 147 3.17 3.71 -14.26
N SER A 148 1.86 3.72 -14.03
CA SER A 148 0.88 3.43 -15.07
C SER A 148 0.75 4.65 -15.99
N ARG A 149 0.87 4.45 -17.31
CA ARG A 149 0.93 5.50 -18.33
C ARG A 149 -0.36 6.32 -18.40
N THR A 150 -0.41 7.46 -17.71
CA THR A 150 -1.28 8.60 -18.08
C THR A 150 -0.71 9.98 -17.76
N SER A 151 0.54 10.10 -17.30
CA SER A 151 1.19 11.41 -17.20
C SER A 151 2.68 11.29 -17.47
N HIS A 152 3.19 12.10 -18.41
CA HIS A 152 4.61 12.20 -18.73
C HIS A 152 5.41 12.56 -17.48
N ALA A 153 6.20 11.62 -16.97
CA ALA A 153 7.38 11.88 -16.17
C ALA A 153 8.40 10.76 -16.43
N LEU A 154 9.58 11.16 -16.92
CA LEU A 154 10.69 10.27 -17.23
C LEU A 154 11.24 9.67 -15.93
N LEU A 155 11.03 8.38 -15.70
CA LEU A 155 11.82 7.58 -14.74
C LEU A 155 12.47 6.43 -15.50
N TYR A 156 13.54 6.75 -16.24
CA TYR A 156 14.42 5.75 -16.80
C TYR A 156 15.55 5.43 -15.82
N LYS A 157 15.68 4.15 -15.50
CA LYS A 157 16.89 3.52 -14.98
C LYS A 157 18.06 3.81 -15.94
N ASN A 158 19.06 4.55 -15.50
CA ASN A 158 20.37 4.52 -16.13
C ASN A 158 21.23 3.47 -15.40
N VAL A 159 21.14 2.23 -15.88
CA VAL A 159 22.27 1.29 -15.81
C VAL A 159 22.80 1.21 -17.23
N LYS A 160 23.88 1.92 -17.53
CA LYS A 160 24.75 1.59 -18.67
C LYS A 160 26.21 1.94 -18.35
N ALA A 161 27.01 0.89 -18.52
CA ALA A 161 28.47 0.76 -18.65
C ALA A 161 29.33 1.36 -17.54
#